data_AF-A0A2G9MJZ8-F1
#
_entry.id   AF-A0A2G9MJZ8-F1
#
_cell.length_a   1.000
_cell.length_b   1.000
_cell.length_c   1.000
_cell.angle_alpha   90.00
_cell.angle_beta   90.00
_cell.angle_gamma   90.00
#
_symmetry.space_group_name_H-M   'P 1'
#
loop_
_entity.id
_entity.type
_entity.pdbx_description
1 polymer ?
#
loop_
_entity_poly.entity_id
_entity_poly.type
_entity_poly.pdbx_seq_one_letter_code
_entity_poly.pdbx_strand_id
1 'polypeptide(L)'
;MPSDKDIKKSFKEKASKNPDKYYATTVLKGEGFKRKQCKCGTFYWTTSDKQTCGDPSCSGGFQFFGATPATSDLDYIQTWKKFSNMFKDMGYTPIKRYPVAARWRKDTDFVQASIYNFQPYVVSGEVAPPANPLVVPQFCLRFNDIDNVGITGAHYSGFVMIGQHAFMPPEDFDQKQYFQDIHTWLKKSLGLPN
;
A
#
# COMPACT_ATOMS: atom_id res chain seq x y z
N MET A 1 14.58 -24.11 5.61
CA MET A 1 14.31 -22.65 5.62
C MET A 1 12.86 -22.44 6.02
N PRO A 2 12.54 -21.40 6.82
CA PRO A 2 11.15 -21.10 7.18
C PRO A 2 10.33 -20.81 5.92
N SER A 3 9.05 -21.22 5.91
CA SER A 3 8.16 -20.89 4.79
C SER A 3 7.75 -19.41 4.82
N ASP A 4 7.24 -18.89 3.70
CA ASP A 4 6.67 -17.54 3.65
C ASP A 4 5.59 -17.31 4.71
N LYS A 5 4.79 -18.35 5.02
CA LYS A 5 3.76 -18.28 6.07
C LYS A 5 4.39 -18.11 7.45
N ASP A 6 5.47 -18.84 7.73
CA ASP A 6 6.18 -18.75 9.00
C ASP A 6 6.87 -17.39 9.17
N ILE A 7 7.48 -16.88 8.10
CA ILE A 7 8.12 -15.56 8.08
C ILE A 7 7.07 -14.47 8.34
N LYS A 8 5.93 -14.51 7.64
CA LYS A 8 4.82 -13.56 7.84
C LYS A 8 4.28 -13.61 9.27
N LYS A 9 4.10 -14.81 9.83
CA LYS A 9 3.64 -15.00 11.21
C LYS A 9 4.63 -14.40 12.21
N SER A 10 5.91 -14.74 12.10
CA SER A 10 6.98 -14.20 12.96
C SER A 10 7.06 -12.67 12.87
N PHE A 11 6.97 -12.12 11.66
CA PHE A 11 7.02 -10.67 11.47
C PHE A 11 5.79 -9.98 12.07
N LYS A 12 4.59 -10.56 11.94
CA LYS A 12 3.37 -10.04 12.56
C LYS A 12 3.50 -9.95 14.07
N GLU A 13 4.08 -10.97 14.71
CA GLU A 13 4.32 -10.97 16.16
C GLU A 13 5.32 -9.86 16.57
N LYS A 14 6.44 -9.74 15.83
CA LYS A 14 7.45 -8.70 16.06
C LYS A 14 6.87 -7.29 15.90
N ALA A 15 6.14 -7.05 14.82
CA ALA A 15 5.50 -5.76 14.54
C ALA A 15 4.40 -5.44 15.54
N SER A 16 3.69 -6.45 16.04
CA SER A 16 2.65 -6.28 17.05
C SER A 16 3.21 -5.91 18.42
N LYS A 17 4.39 -6.45 18.79
CA LYS A 17 5.06 -6.12 20.06
C LYS A 17 5.63 -4.69 20.06
N ASN A 18 6.15 -4.22 18.92
CA ASN A 18 6.82 -2.93 18.81
C ASN A 18 6.20 -2.02 17.73
N PRO A 19 4.92 -1.62 17.85
CA PRO A 19 4.21 -0.91 16.78
C PRO A 19 4.89 0.41 16.40
N ASP A 20 5.48 1.14 17.36
CA ASP A 20 6.13 2.43 17.12
C ASP A 20 7.37 2.33 16.22
N LYS A 21 7.96 1.14 16.07
CA LYS A 21 9.07 0.88 15.16
C LYS A 21 8.62 0.64 13.72
N TYR A 22 7.41 0.11 13.53
CA TYR A 22 6.95 -0.39 12.23
C TYR A 22 5.82 0.44 11.62
N TYR A 23 5.20 1.32 12.40
CA TYR A 23 4.10 2.17 11.96
C TYR A 23 4.31 3.61 12.45
N ALA A 24 3.75 4.58 11.71
CA ALA A 24 3.73 5.99 12.08
C ALA A 24 2.74 6.28 13.23
N THR A 25 2.94 5.65 14.40
CA THR A 25 1.97 5.67 15.52
C THR A 25 1.73 7.05 16.09
N THR A 26 2.71 7.95 16.05
CA THR A 26 2.53 9.36 16.47
C THR A 26 1.57 10.08 15.54
N VAL A 27 1.67 9.86 14.22
CA VAL A 27 0.74 10.42 13.23
C VAL A 27 -0.66 9.83 13.40
N LEU A 28 -0.76 8.50 13.53
CA LEU A 28 -2.02 7.81 13.78
C LEU A 28 -2.74 8.36 15.02
N LYS A 29 -2.03 8.50 16.15
CA LYS A 29 -2.59 9.05 17.39
C LYS A 29 -3.00 10.52 17.21
N GLY A 30 -2.18 11.32 16.52
CA GLY A 30 -2.49 12.72 16.21
C GLY A 30 -3.74 12.89 15.35
N GLU A 31 -4.00 11.92 14.47
CA GLU A 31 -5.20 11.84 13.63
C GLU A 31 -6.41 11.18 14.34
N GLY A 32 -6.29 10.87 15.63
CA GLY A 32 -7.37 10.32 16.47
C GLY A 32 -7.51 8.80 16.45
N PHE A 33 -6.63 8.08 15.78
CA PHE A 33 -6.68 6.62 15.73
C PHE A 33 -6.26 5.99 17.06
N LYS A 34 -7.04 5.00 17.50
CA LYS A 34 -6.76 4.15 18.65
C LYS A 34 -6.42 2.75 18.18
N ARG A 35 -5.46 2.12 18.85
CA ARG A 35 -5.06 0.74 18.56
C ARG A 35 -6.00 -0.24 19.28
N LYS A 36 -6.54 -1.20 18.55
CA LYS A 36 -7.43 -2.27 19.05
C LYS A 36 -6.95 -3.64 18.55
N GLN A 37 -7.53 -4.71 19.09
CA GLN A 37 -7.30 -6.08 18.65
C GLN A 37 -8.63 -6.73 18.23
N CYS A 38 -8.66 -7.29 17.02
CA CYS A 38 -9.82 -8.02 16.51
C CYS A 38 -9.87 -9.44 17.08
N LYS A 39 -11.05 -10.08 17.05
CA LYS A 39 -11.23 -11.50 17.43
C LYS A 39 -10.31 -12.45 16.65
N CYS A 40 -9.88 -12.10 15.44
CA CYS A 40 -8.90 -12.87 14.66
C CYS A 40 -7.44 -12.70 15.14
N GLY A 41 -7.22 -11.97 16.24
CA GLY A 41 -5.90 -11.71 16.84
C GLY A 41 -5.11 -10.57 16.18
N THR A 42 -5.56 -10.05 15.04
CA THR A 42 -4.91 -8.92 14.34
C THR A 42 -5.11 -7.60 15.08
N PHE A 43 -4.02 -6.90 15.36
CA PHE A 43 -4.07 -5.51 15.81
C PHE A 43 -4.35 -4.57 14.66
N TYR A 44 -5.18 -3.56 14.90
CA TYR A 44 -5.55 -2.56 13.91
C TYR A 44 -5.71 -1.18 14.57
N TRP A 45 -5.71 -0.14 13.75
CA TRP A 45 -5.89 1.25 14.15
C TRP A 45 -7.24 1.75 13.64
N THR A 46 -8.04 2.37 14.50
CA THR A 46 -9.36 2.92 14.12
C THR A 46 -9.72 4.14 14.96
N THR A 47 -10.46 5.06 14.37
CA THR A 47 -11.16 6.16 15.07
C THR A 47 -12.54 5.75 15.58
N SER A 48 -13.09 4.64 15.08
CA SER A 48 -14.45 4.19 15.36
C SER A 48 -14.53 3.23 16.55
N ASP A 49 -15.74 3.02 17.06
CA ASP A 49 -16.01 2.02 18.11
C ASP A 49 -16.15 0.58 17.59
N LYS A 50 -15.92 0.37 16.28
CA LYS A 50 -15.90 -0.98 15.70
C LYS A 50 -14.89 -1.87 16.41
N GLN A 51 -15.25 -3.17 16.46
CA GLN A 51 -14.47 -4.22 17.12
C GLN A 51 -13.77 -5.16 16.12
N THR A 52 -13.91 -4.88 14.82
CA THR A 52 -13.37 -5.69 13.72
C THR A 52 -12.26 -4.93 12.98
N CYS A 53 -11.28 -5.66 12.43
CA CYS A 53 -10.11 -5.07 11.79
C CYS A 53 -10.32 -4.55 10.36
N GLY A 54 -11.57 -4.53 9.87
CA GLY A 54 -11.88 -4.13 8.49
C GLY A 54 -11.68 -5.24 7.44
N ASP A 55 -11.09 -6.38 7.81
CA ASP A 55 -11.04 -7.55 6.94
C ASP A 55 -12.47 -8.04 6.62
N PRO A 56 -12.81 -8.34 5.35
CA PRO A 56 -14.14 -8.78 4.98
C PRO A 56 -14.63 -10.01 5.76
N SER A 57 -13.73 -10.95 6.08
CA SER A 57 -14.08 -12.15 6.87
C SER A 57 -14.47 -11.82 8.31
N CYS A 58 -13.93 -10.74 8.87
CA CYS A 58 -14.22 -10.29 10.23
C CYS A 58 -15.38 -9.29 10.28
N SER A 59 -15.64 -8.59 9.17
CA SER A 59 -16.54 -7.42 9.12
C SER A 59 -17.86 -7.70 8.41
N GLY A 60 -18.13 -8.96 8.03
CA GLY A 60 -19.36 -9.36 7.35
C GLY A 60 -19.40 -8.94 5.87
N GLY A 61 -18.25 -8.89 5.20
CA GLY A 61 -18.13 -8.49 3.80
C GLY A 61 -17.87 -6.99 3.59
N PHE A 62 -17.95 -6.56 2.33
CA PHE A 62 -17.75 -5.17 1.94
C PHE A 62 -18.96 -4.30 2.26
N GLN A 63 -18.72 -3.19 2.96
CA GLN A 63 -19.79 -2.31 3.47
C GLN A 63 -20.02 -1.08 2.58
N PHE A 64 -19.26 -0.91 1.48
CA PHE A 64 -19.31 0.30 0.64
C PHE A 64 -20.29 0.20 -0.53
N PHE A 65 -20.88 -0.98 -0.79
CA PHE A 65 -21.88 -1.14 -1.86
C PHE A 65 -23.14 -0.35 -1.52
N GLY A 66 -23.50 0.62 -2.37
CA GLY A 66 -24.63 1.53 -2.14
C GLY A 66 -24.41 2.57 -1.02
N ALA A 67 -23.25 2.55 -0.36
CA ALA A 67 -22.92 3.41 0.77
C ALA A 67 -21.43 3.73 0.79
N THR A 68 -20.93 4.34 -0.30
CA THR A 68 -19.52 4.71 -0.39
C THR A 68 -19.15 5.75 0.69
N PRO A 69 -18.04 5.55 1.43
CA PRO A 69 -17.55 6.57 2.36
C PRO A 69 -16.76 7.68 1.65
N ALA A 70 -16.41 7.50 0.38
CA ALA A 70 -15.68 8.51 -0.39
C ALA A 70 -16.64 9.60 -0.87
N THR A 71 -16.24 10.87 -0.73
CA THR A 71 -17.02 12.01 -1.25
C THR A 71 -16.60 12.42 -2.65
N SER A 72 -15.50 11.87 -3.17
CA SER A 72 -15.03 12.08 -4.54
C SER A 72 -15.29 10.82 -5.37
N ASP A 73 -16.09 10.95 -6.42
CA ASP A 73 -16.21 9.92 -7.45
C ASP A 73 -15.08 10.11 -8.47
N LEU A 74 -14.25 9.08 -8.65
CA LEU A 74 -13.08 9.12 -9.52
C LEU A 74 -13.05 7.86 -10.38
N ASP A 75 -12.97 8.04 -11.69
CA ASP A 75 -12.65 6.95 -12.59
C ASP A 75 -11.17 6.53 -12.45
N TYR A 76 -10.81 5.47 -13.17
CA TYR A 76 -9.45 4.92 -13.17
C TYR A 76 -8.36 5.92 -13.59
N ILE A 77 -8.61 6.72 -14.64
CA ILE A 77 -7.66 7.71 -15.16
C ILE A 77 -7.60 8.92 -14.22
N GLN A 78 -8.74 9.39 -13.76
CA GLN A 78 -8.88 10.50 -12.81
C GLN A 78 -8.17 10.19 -11.50
N THR A 79 -8.29 8.96 -10.99
CA THR A 79 -7.59 8.50 -9.79
C THR A 79 -6.09 8.71 -9.93
N TRP A 80 -5.46 8.25 -11.02
CA TRP A 80 -4.03 8.45 -11.23
C TRP A 80 -3.66 9.92 -11.43
N LYS A 81 -4.41 10.67 -12.25
CA LYS A 81 -4.11 12.09 -12.51
C LYS A 81 -4.16 12.91 -11.23
N LYS A 82 -5.21 12.74 -10.43
CA LYS A 82 -5.38 13.48 -9.17
C LYS A 82 -4.33 13.04 -8.14
N PHE A 83 -4.02 11.75 -8.04
CA PHE A 83 -2.95 11.23 -7.17
C PHE A 83 -1.59 11.82 -7.54
N SER A 84 -1.18 11.65 -8.80
CA SER A 84 0.13 12.09 -9.27
C SER A 84 0.32 13.60 -9.19
N ASN A 85 -0.72 14.41 -9.44
CA ASN A 85 -0.66 15.85 -9.27
C ASN A 85 -0.42 16.23 -7.80
N MET A 86 -1.21 15.69 -6.87
CA MET A 86 -1.05 16.02 -5.45
C MET A 86 0.32 15.58 -4.91
N PHE A 87 0.80 14.40 -5.30
CA PHE A 87 2.12 13.92 -4.90
C PHE A 87 3.25 14.74 -5.53
N LYS A 88 3.06 15.25 -6.75
CA LYS A 88 4.01 16.20 -7.36
C LYS A 88 4.15 17.47 -6.52
N ASP A 89 3.04 18.01 -6.03
CA ASP A 89 3.04 19.19 -5.15
C ASP A 89 3.70 18.90 -3.78
N MET A 90 3.74 17.63 -3.35
CA MET A 90 4.47 17.14 -2.17
C MET A 90 5.95 16.80 -2.45
N GLY A 91 6.46 17.09 -3.65
CA GLY A 91 7.88 16.87 -4.00
C GLY A 91 8.20 15.49 -4.58
N TYR A 92 7.20 14.65 -4.86
CA TYR A 92 7.42 13.39 -5.57
C TYR A 92 7.54 13.62 -7.07
N THR A 93 8.29 12.76 -7.74
CA THR A 93 8.33 12.74 -9.21
C THR A 93 7.42 11.65 -9.77
N PRO A 94 6.32 11.99 -10.48
CA PRO A 94 5.55 11.00 -11.21
C PRO A 94 6.35 10.45 -12.39
N ILE A 95 6.52 9.12 -12.44
CA ILE A 95 7.24 8.45 -13.52
C ILE A 95 6.29 7.60 -14.39
N LYS A 96 6.75 7.28 -15.60
CA LYS A 96 6.04 6.33 -16.48
C LYS A 96 6.15 4.91 -15.92
N ARG A 97 5.11 4.10 -16.17
CA ARG A 97 5.12 2.66 -15.84
C ARG A 97 6.20 1.92 -16.63
N TYR A 98 6.68 0.82 -16.05
CA TYR A 98 7.55 -0.16 -16.69
C TYR A 98 6.70 -1.18 -17.48
N PRO A 99 7.29 -1.93 -18.42
CA PRO A 99 6.58 -3.02 -19.07
C PRO A 99 6.22 -4.10 -18.05
N VAL A 100 5.17 -4.86 -18.35
CA VAL A 100 4.69 -5.91 -17.45
C VAL A 100 5.60 -7.15 -17.43
N ALA A 101 6.34 -7.39 -18.52
CA ALA A 101 7.40 -8.39 -18.55
C ALA A 101 8.65 -7.84 -17.86
N ALA A 102 9.17 -8.59 -16.89
CA ALA A 102 10.26 -8.17 -16.01
C ALA A 102 11.64 -8.35 -16.67
N ARG A 103 11.90 -7.62 -17.76
CA ARG A 103 13.09 -7.81 -18.63
C ARG A 103 14.45 -7.50 -17.98
N TRP A 104 14.47 -6.79 -16.86
CA TRP A 104 15.69 -6.36 -16.17
C TRP A 104 16.12 -7.29 -15.03
N ARG A 105 15.34 -8.33 -14.72
CA ARG A 105 15.62 -9.29 -13.64
C ARG A 105 15.45 -10.72 -14.16
N LYS A 106 15.94 -11.70 -13.40
CA LYS A 106 16.00 -13.12 -13.81
C LYS A 106 15.21 -14.07 -12.91
N ASP A 107 14.63 -13.56 -11.83
CA ASP A 107 13.95 -14.33 -10.78
C ASP A 107 12.42 -14.35 -10.94
N THR A 108 11.86 -13.60 -11.89
CA THR A 108 10.43 -13.61 -12.20
C THR A 108 10.17 -13.14 -13.63
N ASP A 109 9.13 -13.67 -14.28
CA ASP A 109 8.75 -13.29 -15.65
C ASP A 109 7.93 -11.99 -15.70
N PHE A 110 7.14 -11.73 -14.66
CA PHE A 110 6.16 -10.64 -14.64
C PHE A 110 6.34 -9.70 -13.45
N VAL A 111 6.02 -8.43 -13.66
CA VAL A 111 5.93 -7.42 -12.60
C VAL A 111 4.70 -7.70 -11.74
N GLN A 112 4.89 -8.09 -10.48
CA GLN A 112 3.78 -8.42 -9.56
C GLN A 112 3.52 -7.33 -8.52
N ALA A 113 4.40 -6.34 -8.40
CA ALA A 113 4.28 -5.19 -7.53
C ALA A 113 5.08 -4.01 -8.11
N SER A 114 4.71 -2.78 -7.77
CA SER A 114 5.39 -1.59 -8.28
C SER A 114 6.88 -1.52 -7.87
N ILE A 115 7.25 -2.10 -6.72
CA ILE A 115 8.66 -2.20 -6.28
C ILE A 115 9.52 -3.08 -7.21
N TYR A 116 8.91 -3.98 -8.00
CA TYR A 116 9.66 -4.86 -8.91
C TYR A 116 10.38 -4.08 -10.01
N ASN A 117 9.91 -2.88 -10.34
CA ASN A 117 10.56 -1.96 -11.29
C ASN A 117 11.99 -1.60 -10.87
N PHE A 118 12.26 -1.67 -9.57
CA PHE A 118 13.49 -1.17 -8.94
C PHE A 118 14.34 -2.31 -8.37
N GLN A 119 13.79 -3.51 -8.28
CA GLN A 119 14.52 -4.69 -7.83
C GLN A 119 15.24 -5.39 -9.00
N PRO A 120 16.44 -5.97 -8.74
CA PRO A 120 17.18 -5.89 -7.47
C PRO A 120 18.03 -4.62 -7.35
N TYR A 121 18.46 -4.03 -8.46
CA TYR A 121 19.62 -3.12 -8.52
C TYR A 121 19.45 -1.77 -7.85
N VAL A 122 18.25 -1.19 -7.85
CA VAL A 122 18.00 0.08 -7.12
C VAL A 122 17.89 -0.18 -5.63
N VAL A 123 17.27 -1.30 -5.24
CA VAL A 123 17.13 -1.68 -3.83
C VAL A 123 18.48 -2.09 -3.22
N SER A 124 19.38 -2.70 -4.00
CA SER A 124 20.75 -2.98 -3.55
C SER A 124 21.67 -1.76 -3.56
N GLY A 125 21.28 -0.66 -4.21
CA GLY A 125 22.09 0.56 -4.36
C GLY A 125 23.10 0.51 -5.50
N GLU A 126 23.12 -0.55 -6.31
CA GLU A 126 23.97 -0.67 -7.51
C GLU A 126 23.59 0.33 -8.60
N VAL A 127 22.30 0.71 -8.66
CA VAL A 127 21.76 1.66 -9.65
C VAL A 127 20.93 2.73 -8.94
N ALA A 128 21.11 3.99 -9.31
CA ALA A 128 20.28 5.07 -8.77
C ALA A 128 18.80 4.93 -9.22
N PRO A 129 17.82 5.29 -8.37
CA PRO A 129 16.44 5.35 -8.80
C PRO A 129 16.24 6.44 -9.87
N PRO A 130 15.25 6.33 -10.76
CA PRO A 130 15.01 7.33 -11.81
C PRO A 130 14.58 8.71 -11.26
N ALA A 131 14.07 8.74 -10.03
CA ALA A 131 13.81 9.94 -9.24
C ALA A 131 13.68 9.52 -7.76
N ASN A 132 13.81 10.46 -6.82
CA ASN A 132 13.67 10.15 -5.41
C ASN A 132 13.17 11.37 -4.61
N PRO A 133 12.00 11.32 -3.96
CA PRO A 133 11.02 10.23 -4.01
C PRO A 133 10.22 10.22 -5.33
N LEU A 134 9.55 9.12 -5.64
CA LEU A 134 8.79 8.94 -6.88
C LEU A 134 7.41 8.33 -6.66
N VAL A 135 6.52 8.52 -7.63
CA VAL A 135 5.25 7.79 -7.74
C VAL A 135 5.06 7.15 -9.11
N VAL A 136 4.47 5.96 -9.17
CA VAL A 136 4.32 5.19 -10.43
C VAL A 136 2.97 4.45 -10.51
N PRO A 137 2.25 4.46 -11.64
CA PRO A 137 1.02 3.68 -11.85
C PRO A 137 1.37 2.33 -12.49
N GLN A 138 2.06 1.45 -11.77
CA GLN A 138 2.59 0.23 -12.37
C GLN A 138 1.48 -0.78 -12.65
N PHE A 139 1.31 -1.20 -13.91
CA PHE A 139 0.46 -2.35 -14.24
C PHE A 139 1.18 -3.65 -13.88
N CYS A 140 0.52 -4.47 -13.07
CA CYS A 140 1.04 -5.70 -12.50
C CYS A 140 0.21 -6.89 -12.95
N LEU A 141 0.83 -8.07 -13.02
CA LEU A 141 0.16 -9.35 -13.17
C LEU A 141 0.40 -10.23 -11.94
N ARG A 142 -0.65 -10.90 -11.46
CA ARG A 142 -0.58 -11.90 -10.39
C ARG A 142 -1.45 -13.09 -10.74
N PHE A 143 -0.86 -14.27 -10.69
CA PHE A 143 -1.55 -15.53 -11.01
C PHE A 143 -1.75 -16.44 -9.79
N ASN A 144 -1.13 -16.12 -8.65
CA ASN A 144 -1.25 -16.90 -7.42
C ASN A 144 -2.68 -16.94 -6.86
N ASP A 145 -3.48 -15.92 -7.17
CA ASP A 145 -4.88 -15.79 -6.71
C ASP A 145 -5.87 -15.96 -7.88
N ILE A 146 -5.48 -16.63 -8.96
CA ILE A 146 -6.30 -16.74 -10.18
C ILE A 146 -7.66 -17.40 -9.91
N ASP A 147 -7.70 -18.40 -9.02
CA ASP A 147 -8.94 -19.10 -8.65
C ASP A 147 -9.95 -18.18 -7.95
N ASN A 148 -9.49 -17.04 -7.40
CA ASN A 148 -10.36 -16.07 -6.73
C ASN A 148 -10.93 -15.00 -7.68
N VAL A 149 -10.43 -14.93 -8.92
CA VAL A 149 -10.82 -13.93 -9.92
C VAL A 149 -12.25 -14.21 -10.40
N GLY A 150 -13.12 -13.21 -10.31
CA GLY A 150 -14.55 -13.34 -10.63
C GLY A 150 -15.41 -13.97 -9.52
N ILE A 151 -14.79 -14.63 -8.51
CA ILE A 151 -15.53 -15.22 -7.38
C ILE A 151 -15.67 -14.23 -6.23
N THR A 152 -14.56 -13.58 -5.85
CA THR A 152 -14.50 -12.72 -4.66
C THR A 152 -14.94 -11.27 -4.92
N GLY A 153 -15.07 -10.87 -6.19
CA GLY A 153 -15.34 -9.49 -6.60
C GLY A 153 -14.20 -8.49 -6.36
N ALA A 154 -13.07 -8.91 -5.77
CA ALA A 154 -11.95 -8.04 -5.41
C ALA A 154 -10.58 -8.46 -5.99
N HIS A 155 -10.49 -9.66 -6.58
CA HIS A 155 -9.25 -10.17 -7.18
C HIS A 155 -9.24 -10.01 -8.69
N TYR A 156 -8.07 -9.61 -9.21
CA TYR A 156 -7.79 -9.46 -10.63
C TYR A 156 -6.48 -10.16 -10.98
N SER A 157 -6.39 -10.73 -12.18
CA SER A 157 -5.12 -11.21 -12.73
C SER A 157 -4.20 -10.06 -13.15
N GLY A 158 -4.77 -8.93 -13.56
CA GLY A 158 -4.05 -7.71 -13.92
C GLY A 158 -4.67 -6.46 -13.29
N PHE A 159 -3.84 -5.61 -12.70
CA PHE A 159 -4.27 -4.40 -11.99
C PHE A 159 -3.17 -3.35 -11.98
N VAL A 160 -3.52 -2.08 -11.75
CA VAL A 160 -2.50 -1.05 -11.47
C VAL A 160 -2.26 -0.94 -9.98
N MET A 161 -1.02 -1.15 -9.60
CA MET A 161 -0.49 -0.83 -8.29
C MET A 161 0.18 0.55 -8.35
N ILE A 162 -0.47 1.55 -7.76
CA ILE A 162 0.18 2.83 -7.50
C ILE A 162 1.29 2.59 -6.47
N GLY A 163 2.53 2.91 -6.83
CA GLY A 163 3.68 2.86 -5.93
C GLY A 163 4.09 4.26 -5.50
N GLN A 164 4.20 4.48 -4.18
CA GLN A 164 4.88 5.61 -3.56
C GLN A 164 6.21 5.08 -3.05
N HIS A 165 7.33 5.50 -3.66
CA HIS A 165 8.65 4.95 -3.39
C HIS A 165 9.64 6.03 -3.02
N ALA A 166 10.48 5.72 -2.04
CA ALA A 166 11.65 6.50 -1.70
C ALA A 166 12.79 5.54 -1.34
N PHE A 167 13.99 5.82 -1.82
CA PHE A 167 15.16 4.95 -1.67
C PHE A 167 16.26 5.70 -0.92
N MET A 168 16.55 5.28 0.31
CA MET A 168 17.54 5.92 1.16
C MET A 168 18.03 4.96 2.25
N PRO A 169 19.15 5.27 2.90
CA PRO A 169 19.58 4.56 4.11
C PRO A 169 18.48 4.57 5.19
N PRO A 170 18.41 3.53 6.04
CA PRO A 170 17.39 3.44 7.10
C PRO A 170 17.32 4.64 8.04
N GLU A 171 18.46 5.29 8.31
CA GLU A 171 18.59 6.47 9.17
C GLU A 171 17.89 7.72 8.61
N ASP A 172 17.78 7.82 7.28
CA ASP A 172 17.15 8.94 6.59
C ASP A 172 15.66 8.70 6.33
N PHE A 173 15.18 7.45 6.50
CA PHE A 173 13.82 7.06 6.15
C PHE A 173 12.77 7.64 7.11
N ASP A 174 12.08 8.69 6.65
CA ASP A 174 10.96 9.28 7.38
C ASP A 174 9.64 8.53 7.13
N GLN A 175 9.45 7.45 7.89
CA GLN A 175 8.20 6.68 7.87
C GLN A 175 6.96 7.55 8.16
N LYS A 176 7.08 8.58 9.00
CA LYS A 176 5.95 9.40 9.45
C LYS A 176 5.48 10.30 8.33
N GLN A 177 6.41 10.97 7.65
CA GLN A 177 6.11 11.82 6.51
C GLN A 177 5.42 11.04 5.39
N TYR A 178 5.97 9.88 5.01
CA TYR A 178 5.38 9.08 3.94
C TYR A 178 4.00 8.52 4.26
N PHE A 179 3.75 8.18 5.53
CA PHE A 179 2.41 7.84 5.99
C PHE A 179 1.46 9.06 5.96
N GLN A 180 1.93 10.24 6.38
CA GLN A 180 1.15 11.47 6.38
C GLN A 180 0.74 11.86 4.94
N ASP A 181 1.61 11.69 3.95
CA ASP A 181 1.33 12.03 2.55
C ASP A 181 0.20 11.16 1.97
N ILE A 182 0.28 9.83 2.16
CA ILE A 182 -0.78 8.94 1.70
C ILE A 182 -2.08 9.11 2.49
N HIS A 183 -1.99 9.39 3.79
CA HIS A 183 -3.17 9.68 4.61
C HIS A 183 -3.85 10.99 4.16
N THR A 184 -3.05 12.00 3.81
CA THR A 184 -3.54 13.27 3.24
C THR A 184 -4.24 13.05 1.91
N TRP A 185 -3.72 12.17 1.04
CA TRP A 185 -4.41 11.75 -0.19
C TRP A 185 -5.79 11.17 0.10
N LEU A 186 -5.87 10.19 1.00
CA LEU A 186 -7.13 9.52 1.34
C LEU A 186 -8.16 10.51 1.88
N LYS A 187 -7.77 11.43 2.75
CA LYS A 187 -8.68 12.42 3.33
C LYS A 187 -9.05 13.53 2.36
N LYS A 188 -8.06 14.24 1.81
CA LYS A 188 -8.30 15.47 1.05
C LYS A 188 -8.77 15.19 -0.37
N SER A 189 -8.29 14.12 -0.99
CA SER A 189 -8.61 13.83 -2.38
C SER A 189 -9.74 12.84 -2.56
N LEU A 190 -9.86 11.82 -1.69
CA LEU A 190 -10.99 10.89 -1.73
C LEU A 190 -12.14 11.29 -0.80
N GLY A 191 -11.88 12.18 0.16
CA GLY A 191 -12.88 12.60 1.14
C GLY A 191 -13.18 11.55 2.20
N LEU A 192 -12.29 10.58 2.40
CA LEU A 192 -12.53 9.51 3.36
C LEU A 192 -12.47 10.07 4.79
N PRO A 193 -13.43 9.70 5.66
CA PRO A 193 -13.34 10.01 7.08
C PRO A 193 -12.18 9.24 7.72
N ASN A 194 -11.65 9.78 8.81
CA ASN A 194 -10.73 9.04 9.67
C ASN A 194 -11.45 7.90 10.36
#